data_AF-X1LL90-F1
#
_entry.id   AF-X1LL90-F1
#
_cell.length_a   1.000
_cell.length_b   1.000
_cell.length_c   1.000
_cell.angle_alpha   90.00
_cell.angle_beta   90.00
_cell.angle_gamma   90.00
#
_symmetry.space_group_name_H-M   'P 1'
#
loop_
_entity.id
_entity.type
_entity.pdbx_description
1 polymer ?
#
loop_
_entity_poly.entity_id
_entity_poly.type
_entity_poly.pdbx_seq_one_letter_code
_entity_poly.pdbx_strand_id
1 'polypeptide(L)'
;MTPNILGNTITTASSLDAIASEWNVTLNFNETGGMKDNATFGEATDANDGEPPDDYDSPKPPSPMQPYLRAWFNDNLSAPYGQLWEDFRSYPDTKKIWELYVIWKCTSSNLTNITISWDTGGFAGCEYDSVVLWRYDPFDDEWDFAADMLVATNYIYEPRWFNEQWLRDQFQIIAGIQDTTPPLTNCTLEGEKEGDLYVGPVAVTLNATDDMSGVNYTMYSVDRGEWYQYVDPFVVSDYGEHIVWFYSV
;
A
#
# COMPACT_ATOMS: atom_id res chain seq x y z
N MET A 1 4.37 -47.78 -27.20
CA MET A 1 3.22 -47.03 -26.66
C MET A 1 3.76 -45.72 -26.12
N THR A 2 3.43 -44.60 -26.76
CA THR A 2 3.82 -43.25 -26.34
C THR A 2 2.94 -42.81 -25.16
N PRO A 3 3.49 -42.30 -24.05
CA PRO A 3 2.67 -41.72 -23.00
C PRO A 3 2.18 -40.34 -23.46
N ASN A 4 0.87 -40.11 -23.30
CA ASN A 4 0.21 -38.83 -23.49
C ASN A 4 0.91 -37.75 -22.67
N ILE A 5 1.47 -36.74 -23.34
CA ILE A 5 1.80 -35.46 -22.70
C ILE A 5 0.49 -34.67 -22.68
N LEU A 6 -0.19 -34.67 -21.53
CA LEU A 6 -1.21 -33.67 -21.24
C LEU A 6 -0.47 -32.38 -20.90
N GLY A 7 -0.32 -31.52 -21.91
CA GLY A 7 0.13 -30.15 -21.71
C GLY A 7 -0.95 -29.38 -20.94
N ASN A 8 -0.58 -28.76 -19.83
CA ASN A 8 -1.43 -27.80 -19.17
C ASN A 8 -1.41 -26.51 -19.99
N THR A 9 -2.59 -26.07 -20.46
CA THR A 9 -2.77 -24.71 -20.97
C THR A 9 -3.02 -23.81 -19.77
N ILE A 10 -2.05 -22.96 -19.42
CA ILE A 10 -2.30 -21.83 -18.52
C ILE A 10 -2.80 -20.69 -19.39
N THR A 11 -4.07 -20.34 -19.21
CA THR A 11 -4.64 -19.10 -19.74
C THR A 11 -4.44 -18.04 -18.66
N THR A 12 -3.48 -17.14 -18.85
CA THR A 12 -3.47 -15.89 -18.08
C THR A 12 -4.64 -15.05 -18.57
N ALA A 13 -5.58 -14.74 -17.69
CA ALA A 13 -6.55 -13.70 -17.93
C ALA A 13 -5.87 -12.37 -17.60
N SER A 14 -5.18 -11.77 -18.57
CA SER A 14 -4.97 -10.33 -18.53
C SER A 14 -6.22 -9.69 -19.11
N SER A 15 -7.18 -9.29 -18.28
CA SER A 15 -8.07 -8.20 -18.67
C SER A 15 -7.26 -6.91 -18.61
N LEU A 16 -6.31 -6.76 -19.54
CA LEU A 16 -5.82 -5.44 -19.91
C LEU A 16 -6.90 -4.82 -20.79
N ASP A 17 -8.06 -4.54 -20.18
CA ASP A 17 -8.83 -3.38 -20.60
C ASP A 17 -7.86 -2.21 -20.46
N ALA A 18 -7.65 -1.47 -21.55
CA ALA A 18 -6.65 -0.43 -21.68
C ALA A 18 -6.46 0.32 -20.37
N ILE A 19 -5.31 0.13 -19.71
CA ILE A 19 -4.99 0.87 -18.49
C ILE A 19 -5.09 2.33 -18.90
N ALA A 20 -6.00 3.07 -18.28
CA ALA A 20 -6.08 4.49 -18.50
C ALA A 20 -4.70 5.03 -18.13
N SER A 21 -4.04 5.73 -19.06
CA SER A 21 -2.73 6.37 -18.81
C SER A 21 -2.81 7.45 -17.73
N GLU A 22 -4.01 7.68 -17.22
CA GLU A 22 -4.35 8.61 -16.16
C GLU A 22 -5.62 8.13 -15.44
N TRP A 23 -5.63 8.16 -14.11
CA TRP A 23 -6.84 8.00 -13.30
C TRP A 23 -6.83 9.07 -12.20
N ASN A 24 -8.00 9.49 -11.72
CA ASN A 24 -8.08 10.47 -10.65
C ASN A 24 -9.37 10.39 -9.83
N VAL A 25 -9.28 10.86 -8.60
CA VAL A 25 -10.38 10.93 -7.64
C VAL A 25 -10.41 12.31 -7.02
N THR A 26 -11.54 13.00 -7.16
CA THR A 26 -11.81 14.25 -6.45
C THR A 26 -12.46 13.98 -5.09
N LEU A 27 -11.77 14.38 -4.03
CA LEU A 27 -12.29 14.45 -2.68
C LEU A 27 -13.11 15.73 -2.51
N ASN A 28 -14.34 15.58 -2.04
CA ASN A 28 -15.23 16.67 -1.69
C ASN A 28 -15.34 16.77 -0.17
N PHE A 29 -14.94 17.93 0.36
CA PHE A 29 -14.97 18.24 1.79
C PHE A 29 -16.17 19.13 2.07
N ASN A 30 -16.99 18.74 3.04
CA ASN A 30 -18.14 19.51 3.47
C ASN A 30 -18.15 19.64 4.99
N GLU A 31 -18.39 20.85 5.47
CA GLU A 31 -18.55 21.20 6.88
C GLU A 31 -20.03 21.53 7.16
N THR A 32 -20.54 21.25 8.37
CA THR A 32 -21.99 21.39 8.67
C THR A 32 -22.49 22.83 8.58
N GLY A 33 -21.61 23.82 8.78
CA GLY A 33 -21.85 25.24 8.56
C GLY A 33 -21.91 25.66 7.08
N GLY A 34 -21.73 24.72 6.15
CA GLY A 34 -21.91 24.91 4.72
C GLY A 34 -20.62 25.25 3.96
N MET A 35 -19.48 25.32 4.63
CA MET A 35 -18.19 25.50 3.98
C MET A 35 -17.81 24.24 3.20
N LYS A 36 -17.18 24.44 2.04
CA LYS A 36 -16.79 23.37 1.12
C LYS A 36 -15.41 23.63 0.56
N ASP A 37 -14.71 22.55 0.26
CA ASP A 37 -13.52 22.57 -0.56
C ASP A 37 -13.38 21.23 -1.30
N ASN A 38 -12.45 21.17 -2.24
CA ASN A 38 -12.08 19.93 -2.92
C ASN A 38 -10.56 19.81 -3.11
N ALA A 39 -10.12 18.58 -3.31
CA ALA A 39 -8.77 18.27 -3.76
C ALA A 39 -8.83 16.98 -4.60
N THR A 40 -8.09 16.93 -5.69
CA THR A 40 -8.01 15.78 -6.59
C THR A 40 -6.63 15.16 -6.48
N PHE A 41 -6.59 13.84 -6.44
CA PHE A 41 -5.35 13.07 -6.56
C PHE A 41 -5.53 12.01 -7.63
N GLY A 42 -4.42 11.53 -8.16
CA GLY A 42 -4.44 10.53 -9.21
C GLY A 42 -3.05 10.15 -9.68
N GLU A 43 -2.99 9.43 -10.78
CA GLU A 43 -1.72 9.18 -11.45
C GLU A 43 -1.82 9.52 -12.92
N ALA A 44 -0.68 9.87 -13.51
CA ALA A 44 -0.51 10.10 -14.94
C ALA A 44 0.88 9.59 -15.37
N THR A 45 1.01 9.12 -16.62
CA THR A 45 2.28 8.58 -17.16
C THR A 45 3.43 9.58 -17.21
N ASP A 46 3.11 10.87 -17.25
CA ASP A 46 4.03 11.99 -17.45
C ASP A 46 4.06 12.96 -16.26
N ALA A 47 3.43 12.56 -15.14
CA ALA A 47 3.57 13.24 -13.85
C ALA A 47 4.91 12.93 -13.19
N ASN A 48 5.33 13.79 -12.25
CA ASN A 48 6.56 13.73 -11.48
C ASN A 48 6.25 13.70 -9.98
N ASP A 49 6.85 12.76 -9.24
CA ASP A 49 6.60 12.55 -7.80
C ASP A 49 7.36 13.52 -6.88
N GLY A 50 7.65 14.74 -7.37
CA GLY A 50 8.44 15.71 -6.61
C GLY A 50 9.08 16.80 -7.47
N GLU A 51 10.20 17.36 -7.01
CA GLU A 51 10.85 18.47 -7.70
C GLU A 51 11.47 18.05 -9.06
N PRO A 52 11.35 18.87 -10.13
CA PRO A 52 10.58 20.12 -10.18
C PRO A 52 9.08 19.86 -10.33
N PRO A 53 8.22 20.79 -9.86
CA PRO A 53 6.79 20.72 -10.10
C PRO A 53 6.48 20.69 -11.60
N ASP A 54 5.40 20.02 -11.98
CA ASP A 54 4.98 19.85 -13.37
C ASP A 54 3.55 20.35 -13.65
N ASP A 55 2.99 19.97 -14.80
CA ASP A 55 1.64 20.38 -15.23
C ASP A 55 0.52 19.66 -14.46
N TYR A 56 0.85 18.65 -13.65
CA TYR A 56 -0.06 17.90 -12.79
C TYR A 56 -0.06 18.38 -11.33
N ASP A 57 0.87 19.26 -10.97
CA ASP A 57 0.91 19.95 -9.70
C ASP A 57 0.15 21.29 -9.78
N SER A 58 -1.10 21.32 -9.35
CA SER A 58 -1.82 22.60 -9.34
C SER A 58 -1.76 23.26 -7.96
N PRO A 59 -1.06 24.42 -7.81
CA PRO A 59 -0.94 25.09 -6.52
C PRO A 59 -2.28 25.66 -6.05
N LYS A 60 -2.61 25.39 -4.79
CA LYS A 60 -3.82 25.87 -4.12
C LYS A 60 -3.81 27.41 -4.14
N PRO A 61 -4.89 28.06 -4.58
CA PRO A 61 -4.96 29.53 -4.53
C PRO A 61 -4.84 30.04 -3.08
N PRO A 62 -4.55 31.34 -2.90
CA PRO A 62 -4.46 31.95 -1.58
C PRO A 62 -5.71 31.68 -0.73
N SER A 63 -5.53 31.50 0.58
CA SER A 63 -6.63 31.20 1.50
C SER A 63 -7.77 32.23 1.38
N PRO A 64 -9.04 31.77 1.29
CA PRO A 64 -10.18 32.67 1.30
C PRO A 64 -10.34 33.40 2.64
N MET A 65 -11.18 34.45 2.65
CA MET A 65 -11.57 35.10 3.91
C MET A 65 -12.37 34.14 4.78
N GLN A 66 -12.17 34.21 6.10
CA GLN A 66 -12.92 33.40 7.05
C GLN A 66 -14.41 33.80 7.07
N PRO A 67 -15.33 32.84 7.28
CA PRO A 67 -15.09 31.41 7.52
C PRO A 67 -14.74 30.63 6.25
N TYR A 68 -13.96 29.55 6.39
CA TYR A 68 -13.61 28.66 5.28
C TYR A 68 -13.30 27.23 5.73
N LEU A 69 -13.45 26.30 4.80
CA LEU A 69 -12.87 24.96 4.83
C LEU A 69 -11.78 24.93 3.76
N ARG A 70 -10.63 24.32 4.05
CA ARG A 70 -9.51 24.23 3.12
C ARG A 70 -8.83 22.88 3.22
N ALA A 71 -8.72 22.17 2.11
CA ALA A 71 -8.04 20.91 1.96
C ALA A 71 -6.99 20.99 0.85
N TRP A 72 -5.83 20.38 1.07
CA TRP A 72 -4.75 20.36 0.08
C TRP A 72 -3.82 19.16 0.29
N PHE A 73 -3.16 18.74 -0.78
CA PHE A 73 -2.05 17.80 -0.73
C PHE A 73 -0.73 18.53 -0.54
N ASN A 74 0.16 17.96 0.26
CA ASN A 74 1.49 18.51 0.52
C ASN A 74 2.58 17.54 0.06
N ASP A 75 3.18 17.84 -1.08
CA ASP A 75 4.24 17.02 -1.66
C ASP A 75 5.65 17.57 -1.38
N ASN A 76 5.80 18.41 -0.34
CA ASN A 76 7.07 19.06 0.04
C ASN A 76 7.75 19.89 -1.07
N LEU A 77 7.02 20.20 -2.15
CA LEU A 77 7.48 21.09 -3.22
C LEU A 77 7.71 22.51 -2.72
N SER A 78 8.63 23.21 -3.39
CA SER A 78 8.89 24.62 -3.12
C SER A 78 7.72 25.52 -3.50
N ALA A 79 7.60 26.68 -2.83
CA ALA A 79 6.50 27.61 -3.09
C ALA A 79 6.48 28.06 -4.58
N PRO A 80 5.30 28.13 -5.23
CA PRO A 80 3.95 28.07 -4.66
C PRO A 80 3.34 26.67 -4.49
N TYR A 81 4.05 25.59 -4.82
CA TYR A 81 3.53 24.22 -4.92
C TYR A 81 3.50 23.45 -3.60
N GLY A 82 3.92 24.05 -2.48
CA GLY A 82 3.83 23.43 -1.15
C GLY A 82 2.39 23.19 -0.63
N GLN A 83 1.36 23.57 -1.40
CA GLN A 83 -0.04 23.22 -1.16
C GLN A 83 -0.73 23.02 -2.50
N LEU A 84 -1.26 21.83 -2.76
CA LEU A 84 -1.86 21.46 -4.04
C LEU A 84 -3.36 21.16 -3.90
N TRP A 85 -4.18 21.59 -4.86
CA TRP A 85 -5.55 21.05 -5.00
C TRP A 85 -5.66 19.93 -6.03
N GLU A 86 -4.62 19.72 -6.84
CA GLU A 86 -4.49 18.62 -7.77
C GLU A 86 -3.03 18.17 -7.65
N ASP A 87 -2.83 16.89 -7.34
CA ASP A 87 -1.54 16.24 -7.14
C ASP A 87 -1.62 14.87 -7.83
N PHE A 88 -0.96 14.74 -8.99
CA PHE A 88 -0.84 13.46 -9.67
C PHE A 88 0.57 12.93 -9.54
N ARG A 89 0.67 11.61 -9.45
CA ARG A 89 1.93 10.88 -9.35
C ARG A 89 2.23 10.10 -10.61
N SER A 90 3.51 9.83 -10.85
CA SER A 90 3.98 9.10 -12.01
C SER A 90 3.44 7.67 -11.98
N TYR A 91 2.73 7.30 -13.04
CA TYR A 91 2.31 5.93 -13.32
C TYR A 91 3.36 5.20 -14.21
N PRO A 92 3.63 3.89 -14.02
CA PRO A 92 3.13 3.01 -12.96
C PRO A 92 4.06 2.94 -11.73
N ASP A 93 3.52 2.48 -10.60
CA ASP A 93 4.26 2.13 -9.38
C ASP A 93 3.55 1.02 -8.58
N THR A 94 4.17 0.56 -7.50
CA THR A 94 3.62 -0.47 -6.60
C THR A 94 2.97 0.13 -5.35
N LYS A 95 3.26 1.40 -5.04
CA LYS A 95 2.73 2.09 -3.86
C LYS A 95 2.87 3.62 -3.97
N LYS A 96 1.84 4.35 -3.53
CA LYS A 96 1.84 5.82 -3.44
C LYS A 96 1.29 6.39 -2.12
N ILE A 97 1.97 7.47 -1.72
CA ILE A 97 1.92 8.37 -0.56
C ILE A 97 1.25 9.74 -0.65
N TRP A 98 -0.07 9.95 -0.67
CA TRP A 98 -0.57 11.35 -0.61
C TRP A 98 -0.75 11.87 0.81
N GLU A 99 -0.07 12.97 1.15
CA GLU A 99 -0.22 13.70 2.41
C GLU A 99 -1.33 14.75 2.29
N LEU A 100 -2.47 14.48 2.92
CA LEU A 100 -3.66 15.33 2.86
C LEU A 100 -3.83 16.13 4.15
N TYR A 101 -4.00 17.44 4.04
CA TYR A 101 -4.28 18.31 5.17
C TYR A 101 -5.65 18.94 5.02
N VAL A 102 -6.37 19.05 6.14
CA VAL A 102 -7.67 19.74 6.22
C VAL A 102 -7.63 20.77 7.32
N ILE A 103 -8.01 22.02 7.02
CA ILE A 103 -8.19 23.09 7.99
C ILE A 103 -9.59 23.67 7.84
N TRP A 104 -10.28 23.89 8.95
CA TRP A 104 -11.54 24.63 8.96
C TRP A 104 -11.49 25.79 9.95
N LYS A 105 -11.93 26.95 9.45
CA LYS A 105 -12.05 28.20 10.18
C LYS A 105 -13.50 28.63 10.22
N CYS A 106 -14.07 28.56 11.41
CA CYS A 106 -15.45 28.96 11.66
C CYS A 106 -15.50 30.37 12.27
N THR A 107 -16.61 31.07 12.06
CA THR A 107 -16.91 32.34 12.76
C THR A 107 -17.44 32.11 14.18
N SER A 108 -17.85 30.88 14.50
CA SER A 108 -18.31 30.43 15.81
C SER A 108 -17.34 29.39 16.38
N SER A 109 -17.32 29.26 17.70
CA SER A 109 -16.52 28.28 18.43
C SER A 109 -17.22 26.92 18.57
N ASN A 110 -17.97 26.46 17.56
CA ASN A 110 -18.71 25.19 17.62
C ASN A 110 -17.97 24.11 16.82
N LEU A 111 -17.95 22.88 17.36
CA LEU A 111 -17.42 21.73 16.64
C LEU A 111 -18.36 21.45 15.47
N THR A 112 -17.77 21.04 14.37
CA THR A 112 -18.47 20.68 13.16
C THR A 112 -17.86 19.40 12.62
N ASN A 113 -18.71 18.53 12.12
CA ASN A 113 -18.26 17.33 11.44
C ASN A 113 -17.78 17.72 10.04
N ILE A 114 -16.64 17.14 9.64
CA ILE A 114 -16.16 17.24 8.27
C ILE A 114 -16.47 15.94 7.56
N THR A 115 -17.28 16.02 6.51
CA THR A 115 -17.53 14.89 5.61
C THR A 115 -16.57 14.99 4.43
N ILE A 116 -15.72 13.97 4.29
CA ILE A 116 -14.89 13.74 3.11
C ILE A 116 -15.64 12.71 2.26
N SER A 117 -15.86 13.00 0.97
CA SER A 117 -16.61 12.11 0.08
C SER A 117 -15.98 12.03 -1.29
N TRP A 118 -16.12 10.89 -1.96
CA TRP A 118 -15.54 10.60 -3.26
C TRP A 118 -16.43 9.64 -4.05
N ASP A 119 -16.18 9.56 -5.35
CA ASP A 119 -16.81 8.59 -6.26
C ASP A 119 -15.84 7.44 -6.52
N THR A 120 -16.24 6.21 -6.22
CA THR A 120 -15.40 5.03 -6.46
C THR A 120 -15.17 4.78 -7.95
N GLY A 121 -16.01 5.33 -8.84
CA GLY A 121 -15.80 5.30 -10.29
C GLY A 121 -14.53 6.05 -10.74
N GLY A 122 -13.99 6.97 -9.93
CA GLY A 122 -12.73 7.66 -10.24
C GLY A 122 -11.50 6.75 -10.16
N PHE A 123 -11.60 5.60 -9.50
CA PHE A 123 -10.54 4.58 -9.50
C PHE A 123 -10.56 3.69 -10.75
N ALA A 124 -11.41 3.98 -11.75
CA ALA A 124 -11.38 3.25 -13.02
C ALA A 124 -10.02 3.47 -13.72
N GLY A 125 -9.24 2.41 -13.86
CA GLY A 125 -7.87 2.46 -14.41
C GLY A 125 -6.76 2.54 -13.37
N CYS A 126 -7.10 2.63 -12.08
CA CYS A 126 -6.15 2.51 -10.97
C CYS A 126 -5.52 1.11 -10.93
N GLU A 127 -4.20 1.01 -10.78
CA GLU A 127 -3.48 -0.27 -10.70
C GLU A 127 -3.47 -0.89 -9.30
N TYR A 128 -3.84 -0.10 -8.29
CA TYR A 128 -3.83 -0.52 -6.90
C TYR A 128 -5.09 -1.31 -6.54
N ASP A 129 -4.91 -2.44 -5.85
CA ASP A 129 -6.00 -3.23 -5.27
C ASP A 129 -6.33 -2.82 -3.82
N SER A 130 -5.54 -1.88 -3.27
CA SER A 130 -5.76 -1.26 -1.96
C SER A 130 -5.59 0.26 -2.07
N VAL A 131 -6.63 1.01 -1.70
CA VAL A 131 -6.55 2.47 -1.51
C VAL A 131 -7.22 2.83 -0.19
N VAL A 132 -6.43 3.29 0.78
CA VAL A 132 -6.89 3.51 2.15
C VAL A 132 -6.66 4.94 2.57
N LEU A 133 -7.71 5.56 3.10
CA LEU A 133 -7.64 6.82 3.83
C LEU A 133 -7.29 6.51 5.29
N TRP A 134 -6.21 7.13 5.75
CA TRP A 134 -5.73 7.09 7.12
C TRP A 134 -5.88 8.47 7.73
N ARG A 135 -6.12 8.52 9.04
CA ARG A 135 -6.19 9.74 9.81
C ARG A 135 -5.14 9.69 10.90
N TYR A 136 -4.38 10.76 11.07
CA TYR A 136 -3.44 10.85 12.18
C TYR A 136 -4.18 11.18 13.48
N ASP A 137 -4.00 10.37 14.53
CA ASP A 137 -4.48 10.68 15.86
C ASP A 137 -3.33 11.30 16.69
N PRO A 138 -3.39 12.61 17.01
CA PRO A 138 -2.31 13.28 17.73
C PRO A 138 -2.26 12.90 19.22
N PHE A 139 -3.21 12.13 19.75
CA PHE A 139 -3.23 11.73 21.15
C PHE A 139 -2.37 10.49 21.42
N ASP A 140 -2.31 9.58 20.47
CA ASP A 140 -1.49 8.36 20.52
C ASP A 140 -0.27 8.42 19.59
N ASP A 141 -0.17 9.43 18.72
CA ASP A 141 0.90 9.55 17.71
C ASP A 141 0.87 8.39 16.70
N GLU A 142 -0.34 7.91 16.40
CA GLU A 142 -0.57 6.79 15.48
C GLU A 142 -1.50 7.17 14.31
N TRP A 143 -1.48 6.33 13.28
CA TRP A 143 -2.39 6.43 12.14
C TRP A 143 -3.58 5.49 12.34
N ASP A 144 -4.76 6.07 12.47
CA ASP A 144 -6.04 5.37 12.53
C ASP A 144 -6.57 5.09 11.12
N PHE A 145 -7.10 3.88 10.93
CA PHE A 145 -7.86 3.55 9.73
C PHE A 145 -9.12 4.44 9.66
N ALA A 146 -9.27 5.20 8.57
CA ALA A 146 -10.45 6.03 8.34
C ALA A 146 -11.43 5.35 7.38
N ALA A 147 -10.98 4.96 6.19
CA ALA A 147 -11.83 4.28 5.20
C ALA A 147 -11.03 3.51 4.15
N ASP A 148 -11.59 2.39 3.70
CA ASP A 148 -11.22 1.76 2.43
C ASP A 148 -11.92 2.55 1.31
N MET A 149 -11.14 3.25 0.48
CA MET A 149 -11.66 4.16 -0.54
C MET A 149 -12.20 3.44 -1.77
N LEU A 150 -11.87 2.16 -1.97
CA LEU A 150 -12.43 1.35 -3.06
C LEU A 150 -13.84 0.83 -2.73
N VAL A 151 -14.20 0.80 -1.44
CA VAL A 151 -15.48 0.27 -0.96
C VAL A 151 -16.39 1.36 -0.40
N ALA A 152 -15.87 2.25 0.44
CA ALA A 152 -16.63 3.35 1.01
C ALA A 152 -16.69 4.53 0.03
N THR A 153 -17.67 5.40 0.21
CA THR A 153 -17.85 6.64 -0.59
C THR A 153 -17.68 7.91 0.24
N ASN A 154 -17.51 7.76 1.55
CA ASN A 154 -17.29 8.88 2.45
C ASN A 154 -16.66 8.44 3.78
N TYR A 155 -16.08 9.43 4.46
CA TYR A 155 -15.64 9.37 5.85
C TYR A 155 -16.15 10.63 6.58
N ILE A 156 -16.71 10.45 7.77
CA ILE A 156 -17.14 11.56 8.63
C ILE A 156 -16.15 11.67 9.77
N TYR A 157 -15.43 12.78 9.79
CA TYR A 157 -14.57 13.15 10.91
C TYR A 157 -15.35 13.95 11.94
N GLU A 158 -15.34 13.48 13.18
CA GLU A 158 -15.91 14.17 14.35
C GLU A 158 -14.78 14.71 15.23
N PRO A 159 -14.52 16.03 15.24
CA PRO A 159 -13.42 16.58 16.02
C PRO A 159 -13.66 16.42 17.51
N ARG A 160 -12.68 15.85 18.23
CA ARG A 160 -12.82 15.50 19.66
C ARG A 160 -12.60 16.69 20.61
N TRP A 161 -11.85 17.73 20.22
CA TRP A 161 -11.54 18.90 21.06
C TRP A 161 -11.21 20.18 20.27
N PHE A 162 -11.31 21.34 20.95
CA PHE A 162 -10.91 22.65 20.44
C PHE A 162 -9.49 23.03 20.89
N ASN A 163 -8.66 23.49 19.96
CA ASN A 163 -7.69 24.53 20.28
C ASN A 163 -8.16 25.83 19.60
N GLU A 164 -8.03 26.95 20.29
CA GLU A 164 -8.93 28.10 20.10
C GLU A 164 -8.79 28.88 18.80
N GLN A 165 -7.90 28.55 17.86
CA GLN A 165 -7.82 29.33 16.62
C GLN A 165 -7.57 28.57 15.32
N TRP A 166 -7.23 27.27 15.27
CA TRP A 166 -7.06 26.54 14.00
C TRP A 166 -7.38 25.07 14.21
N LEU A 167 -8.55 24.63 13.75
CA LEU A 167 -8.80 23.21 13.69
C LEU A 167 -8.17 22.69 12.40
N ARG A 168 -7.07 21.95 12.55
CA ARG A 168 -6.33 21.25 11.50
C ARG A 168 -6.40 19.77 11.81
N ASP A 169 -6.54 18.97 10.78
CA ASP A 169 -6.30 17.54 10.84
C ASP A 169 -5.41 17.10 9.67
N GLN A 170 -4.74 15.97 9.85
CA GLN A 170 -3.84 15.35 8.88
C GLN A 170 -4.35 13.95 8.52
N PHE A 171 -4.32 13.68 7.23
CA PHE A 171 -4.72 12.44 6.62
C PHE A 171 -3.62 11.95 5.67
N GLN A 172 -3.62 10.66 5.40
CA GLN A 172 -2.82 10.05 4.36
C GLN A 172 -3.73 9.22 3.47
N ILE A 173 -3.42 9.21 2.18
CA ILE A 173 -3.98 8.23 1.25
C ILE A 173 -2.84 7.34 0.84
N ILE A 174 -2.97 6.07 1.19
CA ILE A 174 -2.00 5.05 0.84
C ILE A 174 -2.64 4.15 -0.20
N ALA A 175 -2.13 4.21 -1.42
CA ALA A 175 -2.50 3.29 -2.48
C ALA A 175 -1.36 2.28 -2.68
N GLY A 176 -1.69 1.01 -2.89
CA GLY A 176 -0.68 -0.02 -3.13
C GLY A 176 -1.28 -1.33 -3.64
N ILE A 177 -0.40 -2.18 -4.15
CA ILE A 177 -0.71 -3.57 -4.47
C ILE A 177 -0.48 -4.41 -3.21
N GLN A 178 -1.49 -5.13 -2.75
CA GLN A 178 -1.39 -6.02 -1.61
C GLN A 178 -0.74 -7.34 -2.03
N ASP A 179 0.41 -7.66 -1.42
CA ASP A 179 1.01 -8.96 -1.62
C ASP A 179 0.18 -10.07 -0.96
N THR A 180 -0.30 -10.99 -1.77
CA THR A 180 -1.04 -12.18 -1.35
C THR A 180 -0.36 -13.48 -1.80
N THR A 181 0.80 -13.38 -2.45
CA THR A 181 1.58 -14.53 -2.89
C THR A 181 2.48 -14.98 -1.74
N PRO A 182 2.37 -16.22 -1.25
CA PRO A 182 3.28 -16.69 -0.23
C PRO A 182 4.68 -16.94 -0.82
N PRO A 183 5.75 -16.82 -0.02
CA PRO A 183 7.11 -17.11 -0.47
C PRO A 183 7.29 -18.53 -1.01
N LEU A 184 8.11 -18.67 -2.06
CA LEU A 184 8.55 -19.97 -2.57
C LEU A 184 9.85 -20.39 -1.87
N THR A 185 9.88 -21.57 -1.24
CA THR A 185 11.09 -22.12 -0.62
C THR A 185 11.57 -23.36 -1.36
N ASN A 186 12.83 -23.34 -1.82
CA ASN A 186 13.50 -24.48 -2.43
C ASN A 186 14.44 -25.15 -1.41
N CYS A 187 14.50 -26.48 -1.45
CA CYS A 187 15.40 -27.28 -0.63
C CYS A 187 16.39 -28.02 -1.54
N THR A 188 17.68 -27.79 -1.35
CA THR A 188 18.74 -28.53 -2.04
C THR A 188 19.46 -29.43 -1.05
N LEU A 189 19.73 -30.66 -1.51
CA LEU A 189 20.38 -31.71 -0.74
C LEU A 189 21.70 -32.09 -1.40
N GLU A 190 22.79 -32.01 -0.66
CA GLU A 190 24.13 -32.34 -1.13
C GLU A 190 24.79 -33.37 -0.21
N GLY A 191 25.32 -34.44 -0.79
CA GLY A 191 25.95 -35.52 -0.04
C GLY A 191 26.41 -36.65 -0.96
N GLU A 192 27.21 -37.57 -0.42
CA GLU A 192 27.66 -38.76 -1.15
C GLU A 192 26.48 -39.71 -1.38
N LYS A 193 26.33 -40.21 -2.61
CA LYS A 193 25.26 -41.13 -3.01
C LYS A 193 25.80 -42.45 -3.53
N GLU A 194 25.07 -43.52 -3.22
CA GLU A 194 25.16 -44.81 -3.91
C GLU A 194 23.78 -45.13 -4.49
N GLY A 195 23.63 -45.00 -5.82
CA GLY A 195 22.32 -45.01 -6.45
C GLY A 195 21.49 -43.79 -6.03
N ASP A 196 20.25 -44.03 -5.57
CA ASP A 196 19.32 -42.98 -5.13
C ASP A 196 19.41 -42.67 -3.62
N LEU A 197 20.29 -43.36 -2.88
CA LEU A 197 20.44 -43.21 -1.43
C LEU A 197 21.69 -42.41 -1.07
N TYR A 198 21.58 -41.55 -0.06
CA TYR A 198 22.74 -40.92 0.56
C TYR A 198 23.42 -41.90 1.53
N VAL A 199 24.74 -42.05 1.41
CA VAL A 199 25.54 -43.01 2.21
C VAL A 199 26.40 -42.34 3.28
N GLY A 200 26.30 -41.01 3.40
CA GLY A 200 26.98 -40.19 4.40
C GLY A 200 26.16 -38.95 4.77
N PRO A 201 26.75 -38.01 5.52
CA PRO A 201 26.07 -36.79 5.93
C PRO A 201 25.53 -35.99 4.74
N VAL A 202 24.30 -35.48 4.86
CA VAL A 202 23.62 -34.68 3.82
C VAL A 202 23.53 -33.24 4.30
N ALA A 203 24.14 -32.33 3.55
CA ALA A 203 23.96 -30.90 3.72
C ALA A 203 22.61 -30.48 3.10
N VAL A 204 21.81 -29.78 3.88
CA VAL A 204 20.51 -29.23 3.50
C VAL A 204 20.63 -27.72 3.42
N THR A 205 20.35 -27.17 2.25
CA THR A 205 20.30 -25.72 2.03
C THR A 205 18.88 -25.33 1.65
N LEU A 206 18.33 -24.35 2.35
CA LEU A 206 17.03 -23.75 2.04
C LEU A 206 17.25 -22.38 1.40
N ASN A 207 16.55 -22.12 0.30
CA ASN A 207 16.56 -20.82 -0.36
C ASN A 207 15.12 -20.37 -0.61
N ALA A 208 14.73 -19.28 0.02
CA ALA A 208 13.40 -18.71 -0.11
C ALA A 208 13.45 -17.42 -0.93
N THR A 209 12.46 -17.25 -1.80
CA THR A 209 12.27 -16.07 -2.63
C THR A 209 10.81 -15.67 -2.63
N ASP A 210 10.57 -14.37 -2.64
CA ASP A 210 9.26 -13.77 -2.81
C ASP A 210 9.40 -12.55 -3.73
N ASP A 211 8.46 -12.40 -4.66
CA ASP A 211 8.59 -11.44 -5.76
C ASP A 211 8.06 -10.03 -5.41
N MET A 212 7.34 -9.84 -4.28
CA MET A 212 6.67 -8.58 -3.96
C MET A 212 6.98 -8.08 -2.55
N SER A 213 6.61 -8.81 -1.49
CA SER A 213 6.88 -8.39 -0.10
C SER A 213 8.24 -8.84 0.43
N GLY A 214 8.88 -9.79 -0.24
CA GLY A 214 10.15 -10.38 0.20
C GLY A 214 9.94 -11.47 1.25
N VAL A 215 11.04 -12.01 1.79
CA VAL A 215 10.99 -13.06 2.81
C VAL A 215 11.45 -12.49 4.15
N ASN A 216 10.61 -12.62 5.17
CA ASN A 216 10.92 -12.27 6.55
C ASN A 216 11.75 -13.36 7.22
N TYR A 217 11.31 -14.62 7.18
CA TYR A 217 12.06 -15.74 7.73
C TYR A 217 11.72 -17.08 7.08
N THR A 218 12.65 -18.03 7.18
CA THR A 218 12.44 -19.44 6.81
C THR A 218 12.57 -20.31 8.05
N MET A 219 11.64 -21.25 8.25
CA MET A 219 11.67 -22.23 9.34
C MET A 219 11.84 -23.65 8.79
N TYR A 220 12.48 -24.52 9.55
CA TYR A 220 12.59 -25.94 9.22
C TYR A 220 12.44 -26.86 10.45
N SER A 221 12.05 -28.11 10.22
CA SER A 221 11.98 -29.16 11.23
C SER A 221 12.42 -30.49 10.60
N VAL A 222 13.24 -31.25 11.33
CA VAL A 222 13.69 -32.58 10.92
C VAL A 222 12.93 -33.62 11.74
N ASP A 223 12.34 -34.61 11.07
CA ASP A 223 11.62 -35.74 11.68
C ASP A 223 10.50 -35.33 12.65
N ARG A 224 9.83 -34.20 12.34
CA ARG A 224 8.78 -33.60 13.17
C ARG A 224 9.28 -33.18 14.57
N GLY A 225 10.58 -32.89 14.69
CA GLY A 225 11.17 -32.27 15.87
C GLY A 225 10.79 -30.79 16.00
N GLU A 226 11.50 -30.07 16.87
CA GLU A 226 11.30 -28.63 17.04
C GLU A 226 11.56 -27.86 15.74
N TRP A 227 10.87 -26.73 15.58
CA TRP A 227 11.06 -25.83 14.46
C TRP A 227 12.21 -24.85 14.75
N TYR A 228 13.14 -24.75 13.82
CA TYR A 228 14.29 -23.86 13.88
C TYR A 228 14.21 -22.83 12.77
N GLN A 229 14.60 -21.59 13.06
CA GLN A 229 14.81 -20.59 12.02
C GLN A 229 16.07 -20.93 11.23
N TYR A 230 15.95 -20.98 9.91
CA TYR A 230 17.06 -21.23 9.01
C TYR A 230 17.93 -19.97 8.91
N VAL A 231 19.19 -20.09 9.33
CA VAL A 231 20.19 -19.01 9.26
C VAL A 231 21.39 -19.39 8.39
N ASP A 232 21.70 -20.68 8.32
CA ASP A 232 22.79 -21.27 7.55
C ASP A 232 22.42 -22.72 7.17
N PRO A 233 23.07 -23.30 6.14
CA PRO A 233 22.92 -24.72 5.82
C PRO A 233 23.19 -25.61 7.03
N PHE A 234 22.41 -26.69 7.16
CA PHE A 234 22.55 -27.67 8.24
C PHE A 234 22.79 -29.08 7.70
N VAL A 235 23.25 -29.99 8.56
CA VAL A 235 23.60 -31.36 8.15
C VAL A 235 22.69 -32.36 8.86
N VAL A 236 22.16 -33.32 8.10
CA VAL A 236 21.53 -34.53 8.62
C VAL A 236 22.53 -35.68 8.49
N SER A 237 23.01 -36.19 9.62
CA SER A 237 24.09 -37.19 9.67
C SER A 237 23.66 -38.57 10.16
N ASP A 238 22.47 -38.69 10.74
CA ASP A 238 21.97 -39.96 11.24
C ASP A 238 21.60 -40.89 10.07
N TYR A 239 21.73 -42.20 10.31
CA TYR A 239 21.32 -43.19 9.33
C TYR A 239 19.82 -43.47 9.47
N GLY A 240 19.10 -43.41 8.36
CA GLY A 240 17.68 -43.73 8.32
C GLY A 240 16.93 -42.93 7.27
N GLU A 241 15.62 -43.09 7.26
CA GLU A 241 14.73 -42.20 6.52
C GLU A 241 14.51 -40.94 7.35
N HIS A 242 14.81 -39.78 6.76
CA HIS A 242 14.62 -38.48 7.38
C HIS A 242 13.69 -37.61 6.54
N ILE A 243 12.83 -36.86 7.20
CA ILE A 243 11.92 -35.90 6.54
C ILE A 243 12.23 -34.50 7.04
N VAL A 244 12.54 -33.61 6.09
CA VAL A 244 12.70 -32.17 6.36
C VAL A 244 11.43 -31.43 5.96
N TRP A 245 10.78 -30.81 6.95
CA TRP A 245 9.68 -29.88 6.75
C TRP A 245 10.23 -28.46 6.75
N PHE A 246 9.71 -27.60 5.88
CA PHE A 246 10.12 -26.21 5.82
C PHE A 246 8.98 -25.32 5.32
N TYR A 247 9.01 -24.04 5.70
CA TYR A 247 8.14 -22.99 5.18
C TYR A 247 8.83 -21.63 5.34
N SER A 248 8.34 -20.62 4.61
CA SER A 248 8.80 -19.24 4.75
C SER A 248 7.62 -18.28 4.91
N VAL A 249 7.89 -17.14 5.52
CA VAL A 249 6.99 -16.02 5.79
C VAL A 249 7.67 -14.75 5.35
#